data_AF-A0A9N9GHC6-F1
#
_entry.id   AF-A0A9N9GHC6-F1
#
_cell.length_a   1.000
_cell.length_b   1.000
_cell.length_c   1.000
_cell.angle_alpha   90.00
_cell.angle_beta   90.00
_cell.angle_gamma   90.00
#
_symmetry.space_group_name_H-M   'P 1'
#
loop_
_entity.id
_entity.type
_entity.pdbx_description
1 polymer ?
#
loop_
_entity_poly.entity_id
_entity_poly.type
_entity_poly.pdbx_seq_one_letter_code
_entity_poly.pdbx_strand_id
1 'polypeptide(L)'
;MFDAYPEYIEEFSIEIADFNPIGPTAHISLPETMPKRNNGIINIQNNDDWCFGWCVLGALHPVKVHPERNPHRLYGDFVEKLNMDDIPIPVPVSTPVYKKFEENNPEISLCVYEWHNQNKCLDFRYVSERRGEEYKQVNLLVITEEERSHYCIIKDLHKLVYNHSKHKGQKYLCRYCLHVYSAEKGYKEHLPKCKSLNNAPQRPQMPVKNRSIKAFYNHKCMQPNPYRIFWNLEILTEKLTPEEKTKLIHTERLQMHKPCGYCYVVVRMDSSLNYEIMSYDLYRGPDALERFVTKIEKEQANIQEDLSAPAEMILASGDLKSYNEATECWICKKPFIKPSQEALQKFEEAKHRLLEVKEWEASIGEDHPEKKKIQKEYREALSALNRKVKDHDHINGKYRGPAHDTCNKKLRIGSFETKVPLICHNFRGYDSHSLMKVVSKFTVDKLNCIPENIGKYKAMDVDQLRFLDSF
;
A
#
# COMPACT_ATOMS: atom_id res chain seq x y z
N MET A 1 6.31 -29.62 -39.72
CA MET A 1 6.64 -28.20 -39.85
C MET A 1 6.55 -27.60 -38.47
N PHE A 2 7.69 -27.57 -37.78
CA PHE A 2 7.89 -26.84 -36.53
C PHE A 2 9.08 -25.93 -36.81
N ASP A 3 8.84 -24.63 -36.77
CA ASP A 3 9.82 -23.61 -37.13
C ASP A 3 10.97 -23.62 -36.12
N ALA A 4 12.17 -23.79 -36.67
CA ALA A 4 13.43 -23.86 -35.95
C ALA A 4 13.81 -22.49 -35.39
N TYR A 5 14.12 -22.43 -34.10
CA TYR A 5 14.89 -21.34 -33.53
C TYR A 5 16.38 -21.55 -33.91
N PRO A 6 17.07 -20.54 -34.46
CA PRO A 6 18.48 -20.68 -34.83
C PRO A 6 19.37 -20.67 -33.58
N GLU A 7 20.19 -21.71 -33.42
CA GLU A 7 21.09 -21.94 -32.27
C GLU A 7 22.40 -21.15 -32.33
N TYR A 8 22.66 -20.34 -33.36
CA TYR A 8 23.83 -19.45 -33.40
C TYR A 8 23.68 -18.32 -34.42
N ILE A 9 24.33 -17.18 -34.13
CA ILE A 9 24.38 -15.98 -34.98
C ILE A 9 25.63 -16.11 -35.87
N GLU A 10 25.45 -16.20 -37.19
CA GLU A 10 26.57 -16.33 -38.15
C GLU A 10 27.30 -15.00 -38.39
N GLU A 11 26.61 -13.86 -38.26
CA GLU A 11 27.21 -12.54 -38.48
C GLU A 11 26.48 -11.47 -37.66
N PHE A 12 27.26 -10.61 -36.99
CA PHE A 12 26.74 -9.52 -36.16
C PHE A 12 27.54 -8.25 -36.49
N SER A 13 26.88 -7.30 -37.16
CA SER A 13 27.47 -6.02 -37.54
C SER A 13 27.02 -4.93 -36.57
N ILE A 14 27.97 -4.32 -35.86
CA ILE A 14 27.76 -3.04 -35.16
C ILE A 14 28.30 -1.95 -36.07
N GLU A 15 27.42 -1.10 -36.57
CA GLU A 15 27.81 0.18 -37.16
C GLU A 15 27.90 1.22 -36.03
N ILE A 16 29.13 1.61 -35.70
CA ILE A 16 29.40 2.72 -34.78
C ILE A 16 29.65 3.95 -35.66
N ALA A 17 28.72 4.88 -35.64
CA ALA A 17 28.95 6.22 -36.17
C ALA A 17 29.58 7.08 -35.08
N ASP A 18 30.64 7.82 -35.42
CA ASP A 18 31.15 8.87 -34.55
C ASP A 18 30.06 9.94 -34.39
N PHE A 19 29.42 9.95 -33.21
CA PHE A 19 28.54 11.03 -32.82
C PHE A 19 29.40 12.28 -32.64
N ASN A 20 29.41 13.12 -33.67
CA ASN A 20 29.99 14.46 -33.62
C ASN A 20 28.84 15.45 -33.41
N PRO A 21 28.45 15.77 -32.16
CA PRO A 21 27.44 16.79 -31.92
C PRO A 21 28.01 18.12 -32.39
N ILE A 22 27.48 18.60 -33.50
CA ILE A 22 27.72 19.96 -33.99
C ILE A 22 27.24 20.91 -32.88
N GLY A 23 28.19 21.55 -32.18
CA GLY A 23 27.90 22.66 -31.26
C GLY A 23 27.22 23.80 -32.02
N PRO A 24 26.19 24.45 -31.46
CA PRO A 24 26.42 25.33 -30.31
C PRO A 24 25.37 25.24 -29.18
N THR A 25 25.83 25.66 -28.00
CA THR A 25 25.15 26.07 -26.75
C THR A 25 24.32 25.04 -25.97
N ALA A 26 24.85 24.65 -24.80
CA ALA A 26 24.13 23.96 -23.72
C ALA A 26 23.06 24.84 -23.06
N HIS A 27 23.19 26.16 -23.16
CA HIS A 27 22.23 27.11 -22.60
C HIS A 27 20.92 27.17 -23.40
N ILE A 28 19.83 26.75 -22.76
CA ILE A 28 18.45 26.89 -23.26
C ILE A 28 17.78 28.08 -22.56
N SER A 29 17.06 28.92 -23.31
CA SER A 29 16.35 30.07 -22.73
C SER A 29 15.14 29.62 -21.91
N LEU A 30 14.76 30.39 -20.88
CA LEU A 30 13.57 30.08 -20.09
C LEU A 30 12.30 30.12 -20.96
N PRO A 31 11.35 29.19 -20.80
CA PRO A 31 10.11 29.19 -21.57
C PRO A 31 9.33 30.50 -21.43
N GLU A 32 8.71 30.97 -22.53
CA GLU A 32 7.96 32.23 -22.52
C GLU A 32 6.77 32.24 -21.55
N THR A 33 6.25 31.05 -21.24
CA THR A 33 5.14 30.87 -20.31
C THR A 33 5.53 31.07 -18.85
N MET A 34 6.83 31.08 -18.53
CA MET A 34 7.31 31.38 -17.20
C MET A 34 7.32 32.89 -16.91
N PRO A 35 7.14 33.31 -15.65
CA PRO A 35 7.33 34.69 -15.27
C PRO A 35 8.79 35.10 -15.58
N LYS A 36 9.03 36.03 -16.50
CA LYS A 36 10.40 36.49 -16.85
C LYS A 36 11.02 37.44 -15.82
N ARG A 37 10.21 38.00 -14.90
CA ARG A 37 10.65 38.94 -13.84
C ARG A 37 10.35 38.38 -12.46
N ASN A 38 11.30 38.50 -11.53
CA ASN A 38 11.18 38.10 -10.12
C ASN A 38 10.78 36.63 -9.89
N ASN A 39 11.11 35.72 -10.81
CA ASN A 39 10.80 34.28 -10.70
C ASN A 39 11.73 33.51 -9.78
N GLY A 40 12.84 34.12 -9.32
CA GLY A 40 13.83 33.45 -8.48
C GLY A 40 14.63 32.38 -9.22
N ILE A 41 14.61 32.35 -10.55
CA ILE A 41 15.35 31.39 -11.37
C ILE A 41 16.65 32.04 -11.85
N ILE A 42 17.76 31.32 -11.72
CA ILE A 42 19.05 31.69 -12.32
C ILE A 42 19.34 30.68 -13.42
N ASN A 43 19.37 31.17 -14.65
CA ASN A 43 19.78 30.39 -15.81
C ASN A 43 21.26 30.71 -16.09
N ILE A 44 22.16 29.82 -15.69
CA ILE A 44 23.59 30.00 -15.89
C ILE A 44 23.91 29.84 -17.38
N GLN A 45 24.61 30.83 -17.93
CA GLN A 45 25.09 30.83 -19.31
C GLN A 45 26.41 30.07 -19.38
N ASN A 46 26.35 28.82 -19.83
CA ASN A 46 27.50 27.96 -20.02
C ASN A 46 27.57 27.46 -21.48
N ASN A 47 28.80 27.23 -21.96
CA ASN A 47 29.08 26.75 -23.31
C ASN A 47 29.63 25.30 -23.30
N ASP A 48 29.55 24.61 -22.16
CA ASP A 48 30.02 23.25 -21.91
C ASP A 48 28.86 22.32 -21.51
N ASP A 49 29.12 21.02 -21.36
CA ASP A 49 28.11 20.04 -20.94
C ASP A 49 27.93 19.95 -19.41
N TRP A 50 28.55 20.86 -18.65
CA TRP A 50 28.60 20.83 -17.18
C TRP A 50 27.48 21.65 -16.51
N CYS A 51 26.38 21.89 -17.22
CA CYS A 51 25.27 22.74 -16.76
C CYS A 51 24.70 22.31 -15.39
N PHE A 52 24.55 21.01 -15.16
CA PHE A 52 24.08 20.46 -13.89
C PHE A 52 25.02 20.81 -12.73
N GLY A 53 26.32 20.57 -12.90
CA GLY A 53 27.32 20.85 -11.89
C GLY A 53 27.39 22.34 -11.56
N TRP A 54 27.37 23.21 -12.59
CA TRP A 54 27.40 24.66 -12.38
C TRP A 54 26.17 25.13 -11.61
N CYS A 55 25.00 24.55 -11.88
CA CYS A 55 23.79 24.84 -11.14
C CYS A 55 23.85 24.38 -9.68
N VAL A 56 24.39 23.18 -9.41
CA VAL A 56 24.58 22.71 -8.04
C VAL A 56 25.55 23.63 -7.30
N LEU A 57 26.72 23.93 -7.87
CA LEU A 57 27.69 24.85 -7.25
C LEU A 57 27.10 26.24 -7.03
N GLY A 58 26.36 26.77 -8.00
CA GLY A 58 25.71 28.08 -7.87
C GLY A 58 24.61 28.11 -6.80
N ALA A 59 23.94 26.99 -6.55
CA ALA A 59 23.00 26.84 -5.44
C ALA A 59 23.71 26.78 -4.08
N LEU A 60 24.86 26.10 -4.00
CA LEU A 60 25.66 25.97 -2.78
C LEU A 60 26.47 27.23 -2.44
N HIS A 61 26.88 27.99 -3.46
CA HIS A 61 27.72 29.18 -3.36
C HIS A 61 27.07 30.40 -4.03
N PRO A 62 25.97 30.95 -3.48
CA PRO A 62 25.19 31.98 -4.14
C PRO A 62 25.95 33.30 -4.30
N VAL A 63 26.06 33.78 -5.54
CA VAL A 63 26.67 35.06 -5.91
C VAL A 63 25.61 36.16 -6.03
N LYS A 64 25.91 37.38 -5.58
CA LYS A 64 24.96 38.51 -5.58
C LYS A 64 24.89 39.25 -6.92
N VAL A 65 26.01 39.36 -7.63
CA VAL A 65 26.15 40.17 -8.85
C VAL A 65 26.41 39.25 -10.03
N HIS A 66 25.55 39.31 -11.04
CA HIS A 66 25.63 38.53 -12.28
C HIS A 66 25.92 37.02 -12.09
N PRO A 67 25.15 36.30 -11.24
CA PRO A 67 25.36 34.86 -11.01
C PRO A 67 25.13 34.00 -12.26
N GLU A 68 24.51 34.56 -13.31
CA GLU A 68 24.28 33.89 -14.58
C GLU A 68 25.53 33.80 -15.48
N ARG A 69 26.60 34.57 -15.21
CA ARG A 69 27.71 34.75 -16.16
C ARG A 69 28.98 34.06 -15.70
N ASN A 70 29.75 33.52 -16.67
CA ASN A 70 31.12 33.04 -16.48
C ASN A 70 31.27 32.03 -15.33
N PRO A 71 30.60 30.86 -15.40
CA PRO A 71 30.56 29.91 -14.30
C PRO A 71 31.95 29.40 -13.88
N HIS A 72 32.87 29.18 -14.82
CA HIS A 72 34.25 28.79 -14.51
C HIS A 72 34.97 29.78 -13.58
N ARG A 73 34.73 31.08 -13.73
CA ARG A 73 35.35 32.10 -12.88
C ARG A 73 34.69 32.18 -11.51
N LEU A 74 33.36 32.02 -11.45
CA LEU A 74 32.60 32.16 -10.22
C LEU A 74 32.68 30.92 -9.33
N TYR A 75 32.75 29.75 -9.96
CA TYR A 75 32.56 28.46 -9.30
C TYR A 75 33.72 27.49 -9.49
N GLY A 76 34.73 27.82 -10.31
CA GLY A 76 35.87 26.96 -10.63
C GLY A 76 36.59 26.44 -9.39
N ASP A 77 36.82 27.30 -8.40
CA ASP A 77 37.50 26.95 -7.14
C ASP A 77 36.72 25.95 -6.27
N PHE A 78 35.45 25.67 -6.61
CA PHE A 78 34.58 24.74 -5.88
C PHE A 78 34.34 23.43 -6.64
N VAL A 79 34.85 23.29 -7.87
CA VAL A 79 34.63 22.08 -8.70
C VAL A 79 35.12 20.83 -7.99
N GLU A 80 36.30 20.89 -7.36
CA GLU A 80 36.88 19.75 -6.60
C GLU A 80 36.06 19.35 -5.37
N LYS A 81 35.15 20.21 -4.89
CA LYS A 81 34.29 19.91 -3.73
C LYS A 81 33.02 19.17 -4.11
N LEU A 82 32.73 19.03 -5.41
CA LEU A 82 31.55 18.35 -5.90
C LEU A 82 31.95 17.00 -6.50
N ASN A 83 31.53 15.91 -5.86
CA ASN A 83 31.84 14.58 -6.37
C ASN A 83 30.89 14.22 -7.53
N MET A 84 31.42 14.19 -8.75
CA MET A 84 30.71 13.82 -9.98
C MET A 84 31.17 12.45 -10.54
N ASP A 85 31.81 11.62 -9.72
CA ASP A 85 32.32 10.30 -10.14
C ASP A 85 31.18 9.38 -10.59
N ASP A 86 31.38 8.63 -11.67
CA ASP A 86 30.36 7.77 -12.30
C ASP A 86 29.07 8.49 -12.76
N ILE A 87 29.06 9.83 -12.79
CA ILE A 87 27.93 10.59 -13.31
C ILE A 87 28.18 10.92 -14.80
N PRO A 88 27.30 10.50 -15.72
CA PRO A 88 27.44 10.84 -17.13
C PRO A 88 27.31 12.35 -17.34
N ILE A 89 28.15 12.90 -18.22
CA ILE A 89 28.14 14.32 -18.63
C ILE A 89 27.86 14.36 -20.14
N PRO A 90 26.85 15.10 -20.62
CA PRO A 90 25.87 15.88 -19.85
C PRO A 90 24.96 15.00 -18.98
N VAL A 91 24.54 15.53 -17.82
CA VAL A 91 23.71 14.80 -16.85
C VAL A 91 22.30 14.59 -17.40
N PRO A 92 21.89 13.35 -17.74
CA PRO A 92 20.59 13.08 -18.31
C PRO A 92 19.49 13.23 -17.26
N VAL A 93 18.27 13.51 -17.71
CA VAL A 93 17.09 13.62 -16.84
C VAL A 93 16.65 12.24 -16.36
N SER A 94 17.35 11.69 -15.36
CA SER A 94 17.22 10.29 -14.96
C SER A 94 17.29 10.12 -13.45
N THR A 95 16.25 9.52 -12.88
CA THR A 95 16.16 9.24 -11.43
C THR A 95 17.34 8.42 -10.89
N PRO A 96 17.80 7.33 -11.54
CA PRO A 96 19.01 6.61 -11.14
C PRO A 96 20.26 7.52 -11.04
N VAL A 97 20.44 8.44 -11.98
CA VAL A 97 21.62 9.34 -12.00
C VAL A 97 21.56 10.33 -10.84
N TYR A 98 20.39 10.90 -10.55
CA TYR A 98 20.22 11.78 -9.39
C TYR A 98 20.46 11.09 -8.05
N LYS A 99 20.04 9.82 -7.93
CA LYS A 99 20.30 9.01 -6.73
C LYS A 99 21.80 8.77 -6.55
N LYS A 100 22.49 8.33 -7.60
CA LYS A 100 23.95 8.15 -7.59
C LYS A 100 24.68 9.45 -7.22
N PHE A 101 24.24 10.58 -7.76
CA PHE A 101 24.79 11.89 -7.41
C PHE A 101 24.63 12.22 -5.91
N GLU A 102 23.45 11.96 -5.34
CA GLU A 102 23.22 12.14 -3.90
C GLU A 102 24.04 11.14 -3.05
N GLU A 103 24.23 9.90 -3.51
CA GLU A 103 25.11 8.92 -2.86
C GLU A 103 26.55 9.42 -2.79
N ASN A 104 27.06 10.00 -3.88
CA ASN A 104 28.40 10.60 -3.93
C ASN A 104 28.53 11.86 -3.06
N ASN A 105 27.42 12.58 -2.80
CA ASN A 105 27.40 13.84 -2.05
C ASN A 105 26.36 13.76 -0.90
N PRO A 106 26.69 13.08 0.21
CA PRO A 106 25.73 12.72 1.28
C PRO A 106 25.08 13.93 1.99
N GLU A 107 25.73 15.09 1.98
CA GLU A 107 25.22 16.33 2.57
C GLU A 107 24.23 17.09 1.69
N ILE A 108 24.05 16.68 0.43
CA ILE A 108 23.16 17.36 -0.52
C ILE A 108 21.79 16.69 -0.52
N SER A 109 20.75 17.52 -0.53
CA SER A 109 19.36 17.13 -0.78
C SER A 109 18.93 17.78 -2.09
N LEU A 110 18.69 16.98 -3.12
CA LEU A 110 18.38 17.44 -4.48
C LEU A 110 16.87 17.37 -4.75
N CYS A 111 16.32 18.45 -5.32
CA CYS A 111 14.98 18.44 -5.90
C CYS A 111 15.06 18.99 -7.32
N VAL A 112 14.63 18.19 -8.30
CA VAL A 112 14.61 18.58 -9.71
C VAL A 112 13.16 18.71 -10.15
N TYR A 113 12.83 19.88 -10.69
CA TYR A 113 11.51 20.25 -11.16
C TYR A 113 11.52 20.38 -12.67
N GLU A 114 10.37 20.15 -13.30
CA GLU A 114 10.12 20.49 -14.70
C GLU A 114 8.94 21.44 -14.80
N TRP A 115 8.94 22.27 -15.84
CA TRP A 115 7.81 23.13 -16.16
C TRP A 115 6.98 22.60 -17.32
N HIS A 116 5.71 22.34 -17.06
CA HIS A 116 4.79 21.88 -18.08
C HIS A 116 4.15 23.07 -18.82
N ASN A 117 4.65 23.38 -20.02
CA ASN A 117 4.21 24.55 -20.81
C ASN A 117 2.70 24.65 -21.02
N GLN A 118 2.02 23.53 -21.32
CA GLN A 118 0.57 23.53 -21.60
C GLN A 118 -0.28 23.83 -20.35
N ASN A 119 0.16 23.32 -19.19
CA ASN A 119 -0.59 23.42 -17.93
C ASN A 119 -0.11 24.59 -17.07
N LYS A 120 0.97 25.27 -17.48
CA LYS A 120 1.65 26.35 -16.76
C LYS A 120 1.90 25.99 -15.30
N CYS A 121 2.37 24.77 -15.07
CA CYS A 121 2.57 24.23 -13.73
C CYS A 121 3.95 23.60 -13.58
N LEU A 122 4.45 23.63 -12.34
CA LEU A 122 5.67 22.96 -11.93
C LEU A 122 5.33 21.50 -11.59
N ASP A 123 6.15 20.55 -12.04
CA ASP A 123 6.05 19.14 -11.68
C ASP A 123 7.40 18.61 -11.18
N PHE A 124 7.39 17.48 -10.48
CA PHE A 124 8.59 16.84 -9.97
C PHE A 124 9.20 15.89 -10.99
N ARG A 125 10.50 16.06 -11.25
CA ARG A 125 11.34 15.02 -11.89
C ARG A 125 12.07 14.19 -10.84
N TYR A 126 12.51 14.81 -9.76
CA TYR A 126 13.19 14.14 -8.66
C TYR A 126 12.94 14.85 -7.34
N VAL A 127 12.71 14.10 -6.27
CA VAL A 127 12.58 14.62 -4.91
C VAL A 127 13.39 13.75 -3.97
N SER A 128 14.40 14.34 -3.34
CA SER A 128 15.19 13.66 -2.33
C SER A 128 14.36 13.21 -1.13
N GLU A 129 14.72 12.06 -0.59
CA GLU A 129 14.22 11.56 0.69
C GLU A 129 14.93 12.24 1.89
N ARG A 130 16.04 12.95 1.64
CA ARG A 130 16.80 13.70 2.64
C ARG A 130 16.12 15.04 2.92
N ARG A 131 15.23 15.08 3.92
CA ARG A 131 14.32 16.22 4.17
C ARG A 131 14.68 17.10 5.36
N GLY A 132 15.75 16.79 6.08
CA GLY A 132 16.19 17.52 7.25
C GLY A 132 16.85 18.87 6.94
N GLU A 133 16.99 19.72 7.95
CA GLU A 133 17.68 21.01 7.84
C GLU A 133 19.21 20.83 7.85
N GLU A 134 19.69 19.64 8.24
CA GLU A 134 21.09 19.23 8.18
C GLU A 134 21.63 19.09 6.75
N TYR A 135 20.75 18.93 5.76
CA TYR A 135 21.14 18.79 4.36
C TYR A 135 21.13 20.13 3.63
N LYS A 136 22.12 20.34 2.75
CA LYS A 136 22.18 21.48 1.84
C LYS A 136 21.12 21.30 0.76
N GLN A 137 20.09 22.14 0.79
CA GLN A 137 18.93 22.04 -0.09
C GLN A 137 19.22 22.66 -1.46
N VAL A 138 19.28 21.82 -2.50
CA VAL A 138 19.46 22.25 -3.90
C VAL A 138 18.17 22.06 -4.68
N ASN A 139 17.69 23.13 -5.32
CA ASN A 139 16.47 23.12 -6.13
C ASN A 139 16.83 23.48 -7.57
N LEU A 140 16.67 22.53 -8.49
CA LEU A 140 16.96 22.70 -9.91
C LEU A 140 15.69 22.64 -10.74
N LEU A 141 15.61 23.47 -11.76
CA LEU A 141 14.62 23.39 -12.82
C LEU A 141 15.30 22.80 -14.05
N VAL A 142 14.74 21.75 -14.64
CA VAL A 142 15.17 21.24 -15.94
C VAL A 142 14.25 21.77 -17.04
N ILE A 143 14.87 22.18 -18.14
CA ILE A 143 14.22 22.62 -19.37
C ILE A 143 14.69 21.68 -20.47
N THR A 144 13.74 21.06 -21.16
CA THR A 144 14.03 20.11 -22.24
C THR A 144 13.46 20.68 -23.53
N GLU A 145 14.32 20.85 -24.53
CA GLU A 145 13.94 21.20 -25.90
C GLU A 145 14.49 20.12 -26.84
N GLU A 146 13.58 19.43 -27.54
CA GLU A 146 13.89 18.29 -28.42
C GLU A 146 14.70 17.21 -27.66
N GLU A 147 15.98 17.05 -27.97
CA GLU A 147 16.89 16.08 -27.34
C GLU A 147 17.88 16.71 -26.34
N ARG A 148 17.80 18.03 -26.12
CA ARG A 148 18.70 18.76 -25.22
C ARG A 148 18.01 19.10 -23.91
N SER A 149 18.69 18.85 -22.80
CA SER A 149 18.24 19.24 -21.46
C SER A 149 19.20 20.23 -20.81
N HIS A 150 18.68 21.32 -20.26
CA HIS A 150 19.44 22.33 -19.53
C HIS A 150 18.90 22.51 -18.12
N TYR A 151 19.80 22.65 -17.15
CA TYR A 151 19.43 22.88 -15.76
C TYR A 151 19.55 24.36 -15.40
N CYS A 152 18.65 24.81 -14.54
CA CYS A 152 18.59 26.16 -13.99
C CYS A 152 18.43 26.08 -12.47
N ILE A 153 18.91 27.09 -11.74
CA ILE A 153 18.79 27.14 -10.28
C ILE A 153 17.45 27.78 -9.92
N ILE A 154 16.72 27.19 -8.97
CA ILE A 154 15.60 27.86 -8.29
C ILE A 154 16.12 28.40 -6.95
N LYS A 155 16.48 29.68 -6.93
CA LYS A 155 16.98 30.38 -5.73
C LYS A 155 15.91 30.54 -4.65
N ASP A 156 14.66 30.73 -5.08
CA ASP A 156 13.54 31.01 -4.18
C ASP A 156 12.26 30.36 -4.72
N LEU A 157 11.90 29.20 -4.15
CA LEU A 157 10.70 28.46 -4.49
C LEU A 157 9.41 29.26 -4.22
N HIS A 158 9.42 30.18 -3.27
CA HIS A 158 8.25 30.97 -2.89
C HIS A 158 7.93 32.04 -3.94
N LYS A 159 8.96 32.62 -4.56
CA LYS A 159 8.80 33.60 -5.65
C LYS A 159 8.21 32.99 -6.92
N LEU A 160 8.46 31.71 -7.17
CA LEU A 160 7.97 31.02 -8.35
C LEU A 160 6.43 30.96 -8.40
N VAL A 161 5.75 30.95 -7.25
CA VAL A 161 4.28 30.94 -7.14
C VAL A 161 3.66 32.30 -6.81
N TYR A 162 4.45 33.37 -6.81
CA TYR A 162 3.97 34.72 -6.46
C TYR A 162 2.78 35.13 -7.33
N ASN A 163 2.86 34.92 -8.65
CA ASN A 163 1.81 35.29 -9.61
C ASN A 163 0.70 34.24 -9.79
N HIS A 164 0.71 33.14 -9.03
CA HIS A 164 -0.25 32.03 -9.20
C HIS A 164 -1.70 32.38 -8.76
N SER A 165 -1.90 33.47 -8.01
CA SER A 165 -3.24 33.91 -7.60
C SER A 165 -3.33 35.42 -7.52
N LYS A 166 -4.56 35.97 -7.50
CA LYS A 166 -4.84 37.42 -7.43
C LYS A 166 -4.34 38.09 -6.14
N HIS A 167 -4.03 37.30 -5.10
CA HIS A 167 -3.51 37.81 -3.83
C HIS A 167 -2.04 38.21 -3.96
N LYS A 168 -1.73 39.49 -3.66
CA LYS A 168 -0.40 40.10 -3.84
C LYS A 168 0.57 39.94 -2.65
N GLY A 169 0.23 39.12 -1.65
CA GLY A 169 1.11 38.80 -0.52
C GLY A 169 2.09 37.66 -0.80
N GLN A 170 3.10 37.51 0.07
CA GLN A 170 4.03 36.39 0.04
C GLN A 170 3.27 35.06 0.19
N LYS A 171 3.70 34.05 -0.57
CA LYS A 171 3.15 32.70 -0.56
C LYS A 171 4.27 31.72 -0.21
N TYR A 172 3.91 30.60 0.40
CA TYR A 172 4.87 29.60 0.83
C TYR A 172 4.60 28.30 0.09
N LEU A 173 5.51 27.93 -0.81
CA LEU A 173 5.48 26.68 -1.56
C LEU A 173 6.22 25.58 -0.79
N CYS A 174 5.58 24.43 -0.58
CA CYS A 174 6.27 23.27 -0.04
C CYS A 174 7.16 22.60 -1.08
N ARG A 175 8.45 22.47 -0.75
CA ARG A 175 9.49 21.83 -1.58
C ARG A 175 9.15 20.39 -1.98
N TYR A 176 8.46 19.64 -1.11
CA TYR A 176 8.27 18.19 -1.27
C TYR A 176 6.90 17.77 -1.83
N CYS A 177 5.90 18.65 -1.78
CA CYS A 177 4.54 18.32 -2.25
C CYS A 177 3.91 19.38 -3.17
N LEU A 178 4.61 20.50 -3.41
CA LEU A 178 4.13 21.65 -4.20
C LEU A 178 2.83 22.30 -3.68
N HIS A 179 2.41 22.01 -2.46
CA HIS A 179 1.27 22.70 -1.86
C HIS A 179 1.62 24.16 -1.56
N VAL A 180 0.70 25.06 -1.90
CA VAL A 180 0.87 26.51 -1.74
C VAL A 180 0.07 26.98 -0.53
N TYR A 181 0.76 27.58 0.43
CA TYR A 181 0.17 28.20 1.61
C TYR A 181 0.17 29.71 1.48
N SER A 182 -0.91 30.35 1.95
CA SER A 182 -1.03 31.81 2.02
C SER A 182 -0.38 32.43 3.25
N ALA A 183 -0.02 31.62 4.26
CA ALA A 183 0.58 32.08 5.52
C ALA A 183 1.70 31.14 5.98
N GLU A 184 2.75 31.72 6.58
CA GLU A 184 3.93 30.99 7.05
C GLU A 184 3.59 29.95 8.13
N LYS A 185 2.66 30.30 9.02
CA LYS A 185 2.21 29.41 10.09
C LYS A 185 1.68 28.08 9.54
N GLY A 186 0.80 28.15 8.53
CA GLY A 186 0.24 26.95 7.89
C GLY A 186 1.30 26.12 7.16
N TYR A 187 2.28 26.78 6.55
CA TYR A 187 3.42 26.12 5.93
C TYR A 187 4.28 25.36 6.97
N LYS A 188 4.63 26.00 8.09
CA LYS A 188 5.41 25.37 9.17
C LYS A 188 4.69 24.20 9.83
N GLU A 189 3.38 24.32 10.06
CA GLU A 189 2.55 23.22 10.59
C GLU A 189 2.43 22.04 9.61
N HIS A 190 2.59 22.29 8.31
CA HIS A 190 2.56 21.26 7.27
C HIS A 190 3.87 20.48 7.17
N LEU A 191 5.04 21.11 7.30
CA LEU A 191 6.34 20.45 7.14
C LEU A 191 6.49 19.10 7.85
N PRO A 192 6.15 18.95 9.16
CA PRO A 192 6.24 17.65 9.83
C PRO A 192 5.22 16.63 9.30
N LYS A 193 4.04 17.08 8.85
CA LYS A 193 2.99 16.22 8.27
C LYS A 193 3.35 15.75 6.86
N CYS A 194 4.00 16.61 6.08
CA CYS A 194 4.47 16.34 4.72
C CYS A 194 5.55 15.25 4.69
N LYS A 195 6.30 15.10 5.79
CA LYS A 195 7.33 14.07 5.95
C LYS A 195 6.72 12.66 5.84
N SER A 196 5.55 12.44 6.45
CA SER A 196 4.72 11.20 6.42
C SER A 196 5.47 9.88 6.69
N LEU A 197 4.75 8.79 6.98
CA LEU A 197 5.28 7.53 7.51
C LEU A 197 6.35 6.83 6.64
N ASN A 198 6.49 7.19 5.35
CA ASN A 198 7.41 6.53 4.41
C ASN A 198 8.25 7.50 3.55
N ASN A 199 8.44 8.78 3.96
CA ASN A 199 9.21 9.79 3.19
C ASN A 199 8.78 10.00 1.72
N ALA A 200 7.61 9.53 1.31
CA ALA A 200 7.12 9.61 -0.07
C ALA A 200 6.01 10.66 -0.21
N PRO A 201 6.06 11.56 -1.23
CA PRO A 201 4.96 12.47 -1.50
C PRO A 201 3.72 11.68 -1.98
N GLN A 202 2.59 11.90 -1.34
CA GLN A 202 1.31 11.30 -1.76
C GLN A 202 0.55 12.28 -2.66
N ARG A 203 0.33 11.89 -3.92
CA ARG A 203 -0.49 12.65 -4.87
C ARG A 203 -1.93 12.14 -4.82
N PRO A 204 -2.93 13.00 -4.58
CA PRO A 204 -4.32 12.68 -4.87
C PRO A 204 -4.47 12.44 -6.37
N GLN A 205 -4.66 11.18 -6.78
CA GLN A 205 -4.93 10.84 -8.17
C GLN A 205 -6.45 10.80 -8.37
N MET A 206 -6.98 11.77 -9.10
CA MET A 206 -8.39 11.74 -9.53
C MET A 206 -8.58 10.60 -10.54
N PRO A 207 -9.71 9.88 -10.51
CA PRO A 207 -10.00 8.87 -11.52
C PRO A 207 -9.98 9.49 -12.92
N VAL A 208 -9.31 8.83 -13.86
CA VAL A 208 -9.27 9.27 -15.26
C VAL A 208 -10.70 9.34 -15.80
N LYS A 209 -11.03 10.35 -16.62
CA LYS A 209 -12.33 10.44 -17.31
C LYS A 209 -12.55 9.11 -18.07
N ASN A 210 -13.64 8.41 -17.79
CA ASN A 210 -13.99 7.04 -18.26
C ASN A 210 -13.39 5.84 -17.48
N ARG A 211 -12.63 6.04 -16.40
CA ARG A 211 -12.29 5.03 -15.36
C ARG A 211 -12.86 5.40 -13.99
N SER A 212 -13.95 6.16 -13.96
CA SER A 212 -14.63 6.62 -12.74
C SER A 212 -15.45 5.53 -12.05
N ILE A 213 -15.64 4.36 -12.68
CA ILE A 213 -16.38 3.24 -12.11
C ILE A 213 -15.42 2.44 -11.22
N LYS A 214 -15.51 2.65 -9.90
CA LYS A 214 -14.87 1.76 -8.93
C LYS A 214 -15.76 0.52 -8.74
N ALA A 215 -15.27 -0.64 -9.13
CA ALA A 215 -15.91 -1.91 -8.77
C ALA A 215 -15.52 -2.28 -7.33
N PHE A 216 -16.40 -2.94 -6.59
CA PHE A 216 -16.02 -3.55 -5.32
C PHE A 216 -15.19 -4.81 -5.60
N TYR A 217 -13.93 -4.85 -5.14
CA TYR A 217 -13.01 -5.96 -5.43
C TYR A 217 -12.92 -6.99 -4.30
N ASN A 218 -13.23 -6.59 -3.06
CA ASN A 218 -13.09 -7.44 -1.89
C ASN A 218 -14.36 -8.25 -1.63
N HIS A 219 -14.75 -9.08 -2.60
CA HIS A 219 -16.02 -9.82 -2.59
C HIS A 219 -16.22 -10.70 -1.34
N LYS A 220 -15.15 -11.11 -0.65
CA LYS A 220 -15.22 -11.80 0.65
C LYS A 220 -16.01 -11.00 1.69
N CYS A 221 -15.85 -9.67 1.69
CA CYS A 221 -16.56 -8.78 2.61
C CYS A 221 -18.04 -8.56 2.25
N MET A 222 -18.56 -9.18 1.16
CA MET A 222 -20.00 -9.20 0.89
C MET A 222 -20.74 -10.26 1.74
N GLN A 223 -20.00 -11.22 2.29
CA GLN A 223 -20.56 -12.29 3.09
C GLN A 223 -20.67 -11.86 4.55
N PRO A 224 -21.86 -11.99 5.18
CA PRO A 224 -21.97 -11.79 6.61
C PRO A 224 -21.14 -12.84 7.34
N ASN A 225 -20.54 -12.46 8.46
CA ASN A 225 -19.88 -13.42 9.32
C ASN A 225 -20.94 -14.34 9.97
N PRO A 226 -20.84 -15.67 9.83
CA PRO A 226 -21.81 -16.61 10.40
C PRO A 226 -21.83 -16.58 11.91
N TYR A 227 -20.69 -16.34 12.56
CA TYR A 227 -20.58 -16.31 14.01
C TYR A 227 -20.20 -14.92 14.48
N ARG A 228 -20.76 -14.49 15.61
CA ARG A 228 -20.37 -13.26 16.30
C ARG A 228 -20.44 -13.50 17.79
N ILE A 229 -19.45 -12.99 18.52
CA ILE A 229 -19.42 -13.06 19.98
C ILE A 229 -19.61 -11.64 20.49
N PHE A 230 -20.70 -11.39 21.19
CA PHE A 230 -20.91 -10.15 21.91
C PHE A 230 -20.46 -10.34 23.34
N TRP A 231 -19.66 -9.42 23.87
CA TRP A 231 -19.15 -9.55 25.22
C TRP A 231 -19.07 -8.22 25.95
N ASN A 232 -19.10 -8.29 27.28
CA ASN A 232 -18.87 -7.16 28.18
C ASN A 232 -18.01 -7.60 29.37
N LEU A 233 -17.17 -6.70 29.87
CA LEU A 233 -16.41 -6.88 31.11
C LEU A 233 -16.93 -5.92 32.18
N GLU A 234 -17.07 -6.43 33.40
CA GLU A 234 -17.33 -5.61 34.57
C GLU A 234 -16.00 -5.34 35.28
N ILE A 235 -15.78 -4.07 35.64
CA ILE A 235 -14.51 -3.60 36.20
C ILE A 235 -14.78 -2.85 37.49
N LEU A 236 -14.09 -3.23 38.57
CA LEU A 236 -14.02 -2.46 39.80
C LEU A 236 -12.89 -1.44 39.71
N THR A 237 -13.20 -0.20 40.10
CA THR A 237 -12.20 0.85 40.34
C THR A 237 -11.79 0.85 41.80
N GLU A 238 -10.58 0.37 42.07
CA GLU A 238 -9.98 0.45 43.40
C GLU A 238 -9.06 1.66 43.50
N LYS A 239 -9.11 2.37 44.62
CA LYS A 239 -8.17 3.48 44.88
C LYS A 239 -6.80 2.91 45.19
N LEU A 240 -5.77 3.47 44.56
CA LEU A 240 -4.38 3.11 44.84
C LEU A 240 -3.96 3.67 46.21
N THR A 241 -3.19 2.90 46.98
CA THR A 241 -2.62 3.41 48.24
C THR A 241 -1.54 4.46 47.94
N PRO A 242 -1.21 5.38 48.88
CA PRO A 242 -0.21 6.42 48.67
C PRO A 242 1.14 5.90 48.16
N GLU A 243 1.53 4.68 48.55
CA GLU A 243 2.78 4.02 48.16
C GLU A 243 2.73 3.48 46.71
N GLU A 244 1.54 3.10 46.22
CA GLU A 244 1.31 2.57 44.88
C GLU A 244 1.10 3.68 43.84
N LYS A 245 0.90 4.93 44.28
CA LYS A 245 0.69 6.07 43.39
C LYS A 245 1.98 6.39 42.63
N THR A 246 2.07 5.88 41.42
CA THR A 246 3.16 6.23 40.51
C THR A 246 2.92 7.64 39.97
N LYS A 247 3.81 8.57 40.32
CA LYS A 247 3.85 9.91 39.71
C LYS A 247 4.43 9.79 38.30
N LEU A 248 3.60 9.97 37.27
CA LEU A 248 4.09 10.22 35.92
C LEU A 248 4.44 11.72 35.79
N ILE A 249 5.13 12.09 34.72
CA ILE A 249 5.72 13.44 34.50
C ILE A 249 4.70 14.58 34.74
N HIS A 250 3.42 14.38 34.38
CA HIS A 250 2.35 15.38 34.54
C HIS A 250 1.04 14.83 35.13
N THR A 251 0.98 13.55 35.49
CA THR A 251 -0.27 12.89 35.90
C THR A 251 -0.04 11.91 37.05
N GLU A 252 -0.95 11.88 38.02
CA GLU A 252 -0.94 10.92 39.13
C GLU A 252 -2.01 9.85 38.88
N ARG A 253 -1.63 8.58 38.93
CA ARG A 253 -2.59 7.49 38.82
C ARG A 253 -3.33 7.33 40.16
N LEU A 254 -4.63 7.58 40.17
CA LEU A 254 -5.45 7.56 41.40
C LEU A 254 -6.14 6.22 41.64
N GLN A 255 -6.44 5.47 40.57
CA GLN A 255 -7.24 4.25 40.62
C GLN A 255 -6.66 3.16 39.73
N MET A 256 -6.96 1.92 40.09
CA MET A 256 -6.67 0.73 39.29
C MET A 256 -7.97 0.01 38.94
N HIS A 257 -8.07 -0.37 37.67
CA HIS A 257 -9.13 -1.20 37.13
C HIS A 257 -8.83 -2.68 37.38
N LYS A 258 -9.70 -3.35 38.12
CA LYS A 258 -9.68 -4.80 38.32
C LYS A 258 -10.93 -5.42 37.70
N PRO A 259 -10.80 -6.24 36.65
CA PRO A 259 -11.91 -7.02 36.13
C PRO A 259 -12.51 -7.91 37.23
N CYS A 260 -13.83 -7.87 37.39
CA CYS A 260 -14.54 -8.62 38.43
C CYS A 260 -15.67 -9.51 37.87
N GLY A 261 -15.93 -9.41 36.58
CA GLY A 261 -16.92 -10.25 35.91
C GLY A 261 -16.89 -10.08 34.40
N TYR A 262 -17.56 -11.01 33.73
CA TYR A 262 -17.79 -10.95 32.29
C TYR A 262 -19.15 -11.52 31.93
N CYS A 263 -19.64 -11.13 30.76
CA CYS A 263 -20.72 -11.78 30.07
C CYS A 263 -20.32 -11.91 28.60
N TYR A 264 -20.55 -13.07 27.98
CA TYR A 264 -20.53 -13.16 26.53
C TYR A 264 -21.69 -14.00 26.01
N VAL A 265 -22.07 -13.73 24.77
CA VAL A 265 -23.09 -14.46 24.02
C VAL A 265 -22.53 -14.76 22.62
N VAL A 266 -22.55 -16.02 22.22
CA VAL A 266 -22.19 -16.47 20.88
C VAL A 266 -23.47 -16.59 20.06
N VAL A 267 -23.50 -15.86 18.95
CA VAL A 267 -24.63 -15.82 18.03
C VAL A 267 -24.20 -16.40 16.68
N ARG A 268 -24.98 -17.37 16.19
CA ARG A 268 -24.89 -17.91 14.83
C ARG A 268 -25.96 -17.28 13.96
N MET A 269 -25.62 -16.92 12.73
CA MET A 269 -26.52 -16.31 11.76
C MET A 269 -26.62 -17.23 10.54
N ASP A 270 -27.77 -17.87 10.37
CA ASP A 270 -28.04 -18.72 9.20
C ASP A 270 -28.48 -17.89 7.99
N SER A 271 -28.97 -16.67 8.21
CA SER A 271 -29.30 -15.71 7.16
C SER A 271 -29.32 -14.29 7.72
N SER A 272 -29.53 -13.29 6.86
CA SER A 272 -29.61 -11.88 7.30
C SER A 272 -30.76 -11.58 8.27
N LEU A 273 -31.72 -12.49 8.46
CA LEU A 273 -32.93 -12.27 9.25
C LEU A 273 -33.12 -13.27 10.40
N ASN A 274 -32.34 -14.36 10.44
CA ASN A 274 -32.46 -15.39 11.47
C ASN A 274 -31.13 -15.55 12.21
N TYR A 275 -31.19 -15.50 13.54
CA TYR A 275 -30.05 -15.79 14.40
C TYR A 275 -30.42 -16.81 15.47
N GLU A 276 -29.44 -17.57 15.91
CA GLU A 276 -29.53 -18.54 17.00
C GLU A 276 -28.46 -18.22 18.04
N ILE A 277 -28.83 -18.31 19.32
CA ILE A 277 -27.87 -18.19 20.43
C ILE A 277 -27.29 -19.58 20.67
N MET A 278 -26.01 -19.76 20.38
CA MET A 278 -25.33 -21.05 20.47
C MET A 278 -24.84 -21.34 21.89
N SER A 279 -24.30 -20.31 22.53
CA SER A 279 -23.75 -20.41 23.89
C SER A 279 -23.71 -19.02 24.52
N TYR A 280 -23.70 -18.99 25.85
CA TYR A 280 -23.44 -17.79 26.62
C TYR A 280 -22.83 -18.20 27.96
N ASP A 281 -22.09 -17.29 28.58
CA ASP A 281 -21.55 -17.50 29.92
C ASP A 281 -21.54 -16.18 30.67
N LEU A 282 -21.92 -16.24 31.94
CA LEU A 282 -21.93 -15.12 32.87
C LEU A 282 -21.11 -15.52 34.08
N TYR A 283 -20.10 -14.72 34.39
CA TYR A 283 -19.21 -15.00 35.50
C TYR A 283 -18.91 -13.76 36.32
N ARG A 284 -18.76 -13.94 37.63
CA ARG A 284 -18.34 -12.91 38.58
C ARG A 284 -17.32 -13.52 39.54
N GLY A 285 -16.14 -12.93 39.61
CA GLY A 285 -15.02 -13.43 40.40
C GLY A 285 -13.72 -12.69 40.11
N PRO A 286 -12.69 -12.88 40.96
CA PRO A 286 -11.40 -12.20 40.83
C PRO A 286 -10.56 -12.67 39.63
N ASP A 287 -10.79 -13.89 39.15
CA ASP A 287 -10.16 -14.53 37.99
C ASP A 287 -11.00 -14.38 36.70
N ALA A 288 -11.88 -13.38 36.66
CA ALA A 288 -12.80 -13.17 35.54
C ALA A 288 -12.08 -13.07 34.19
N LEU A 289 -10.91 -12.41 34.13
CA LEU A 289 -10.21 -12.20 32.88
C LEU A 289 -9.54 -13.47 32.36
N GLU A 290 -8.88 -14.25 33.23
CA GLU A 290 -8.33 -15.57 32.91
C GLU A 290 -9.42 -16.51 32.38
N ARG A 291 -10.53 -16.60 33.11
CA ARG A 291 -11.62 -17.51 32.76
C ARG A 291 -12.33 -17.09 31.47
N PHE A 292 -12.48 -15.79 31.24
CA PHE A 292 -12.99 -15.25 29.98
C PHE A 292 -12.15 -15.74 28.80
N VAL A 293 -10.82 -15.62 28.89
CA VAL A 293 -9.91 -16.05 27.82
C VAL A 293 -10.04 -17.55 27.54
N THR A 294 -9.95 -18.40 28.57
CA THR A 294 -10.09 -19.86 28.41
C THR A 294 -11.44 -20.24 27.77
N LYS A 295 -12.51 -19.54 28.14
CA LYS A 295 -13.84 -19.77 27.55
C LYS A 295 -13.90 -19.36 26.09
N ILE A 296 -13.38 -18.18 25.75
CA ILE A 296 -13.34 -17.69 24.38
C ILE A 296 -12.50 -18.61 23.47
N GLU A 297 -11.38 -19.14 23.95
CA GLU A 297 -10.57 -20.14 23.21
C GLU A 297 -11.36 -21.42 22.95
N LYS A 298 -12.14 -21.89 23.93
CA LYS A 298 -13.03 -23.05 23.75
C LYS A 298 -14.13 -22.77 22.72
N GLU A 299 -14.78 -21.61 22.81
CA GLU A 299 -15.81 -21.21 21.84
C GLU A 299 -15.20 -21.06 20.44
N GLN A 300 -13.98 -20.51 20.32
CA GLN A 300 -13.25 -20.47 19.06
C GLN A 300 -13.09 -21.87 18.47
N ALA A 301 -12.61 -22.83 19.25
CA ALA A 301 -12.42 -24.21 18.80
C ALA A 301 -13.73 -24.85 18.31
N ASN A 302 -14.81 -24.71 19.07
CA ASN A 302 -16.14 -25.22 18.69
C ASN A 302 -16.63 -24.61 17.38
N ILE A 303 -16.45 -23.29 17.20
CA ILE A 303 -16.83 -22.59 15.96
C ILE A 303 -15.97 -23.08 14.77
N GLN A 304 -14.67 -23.30 14.98
CA GLN A 304 -13.81 -23.81 13.91
C GLN A 304 -14.16 -25.25 13.50
N GLU A 305 -14.63 -26.07 14.45
CA GLU A 305 -15.15 -27.41 14.18
C GLU A 305 -16.45 -27.36 13.37
N ASP A 306 -17.42 -26.52 13.75
CA ASP A 306 -18.66 -26.33 12.96
C ASP A 306 -18.35 -25.87 11.53
N LEU A 307 -17.48 -24.86 11.39
CA LEU A 307 -17.07 -24.32 10.11
C LEU A 307 -16.18 -25.27 9.28
N SER A 308 -15.75 -26.41 9.83
CA SER A 308 -14.98 -27.41 9.09
C SER A 308 -15.86 -28.24 8.13
N ALA A 309 -17.16 -28.32 8.41
CA ALA A 309 -18.14 -29.08 7.64
C ALA A 309 -19.13 -28.14 6.93
N PRO A 310 -18.82 -27.65 5.72
CA PRO A 310 -19.73 -26.78 4.98
C PRO A 310 -21.03 -27.50 4.62
N ALA A 311 -22.15 -26.79 4.70
CA ALA A 311 -23.45 -27.30 4.31
C ALA A 311 -23.48 -27.76 2.84
N GLU A 312 -24.20 -28.85 2.59
CA GLU A 312 -24.43 -29.35 1.25
C GLU A 312 -25.32 -28.39 0.46
N MET A 313 -25.10 -28.34 -0.86
CA MET A 313 -25.83 -27.43 -1.74
C MET A 313 -27.29 -27.87 -1.92
N ILE A 314 -28.21 -26.95 -1.62
CA ILE A 314 -29.65 -27.10 -1.81
C ILE A 314 -30.05 -26.30 -3.05
N LEU A 315 -30.59 -26.99 -4.05
CA LEU A 315 -31.14 -26.40 -5.27
C LEU A 315 -32.67 -26.43 -5.22
N ALA A 316 -33.29 -25.26 -5.39
CA ALA A 316 -34.73 -25.13 -5.55
C ALA A 316 -35.17 -25.42 -6.99
N SER A 317 -36.47 -25.60 -7.18
CA SER A 317 -37.06 -25.75 -8.51
C SER A 317 -36.78 -24.50 -9.36
N GLY A 318 -36.11 -24.70 -10.50
CA GLY A 318 -35.74 -23.62 -11.42
C GLY A 318 -34.29 -23.14 -11.30
N ASP A 319 -33.59 -23.42 -10.19
CA ASP A 319 -32.19 -22.97 -10.01
C ASP A 319 -31.26 -23.54 -11.08
N LEU A 320 -31.47 -24.79 -11.48
CA LEU A 320 -30.67 -25.42 -12.53
C LEU A 320 -30.90 -24.74 -13.89
N LYS A 321 -32.13 -24.31 -14.16
CA LYS A 321 -32.48 -23.58 -15.39
C LYS A 321 -31.80 -22.20 -15.39
N SER A 322 -31.96 -21.44 -14.29
CA SER A 322 -31.30 -20.15 -14.09
C SER A 322 -29.78 -20.24 -14.19
N TYR A 323 -29.20 -21.30 -13.60
CA TYR A 323 -27.78 -21.58 -13.71
C TYR A 323 -27.38 -21.78 -15.17
N ASN A 324 -28.08 -22.62 -15.94
CA ASN A 324 -27.71 -22.91 -17.34
C ASN A 324 -27.81 -21.67 -18.23
N GLU A 325 -28.89 -20.88 -18.09
CA GLU A 325 -29.18 -19.71 -18.91
C GLU A 325 -28.28 -18.50 -18.60
N ALA A 326 -27.69 -18.43 -17.41
CA ALA A 326 -26.90 -17.27 -17.00
C ALA A 326 -25.63 -17.05 -17.83
N THR A 327 -25.45 -15.84 -18.34
CA THR A 327 -24.27 -15.45 -19.12
C THR A 327 -23.19 -14.77 -18.28
N GLU A 328 -23.53 -14.34 -17.06
CA GLU A 328 -22.67 -13.53 -16.18
C GLU A 328 -22.53 -14.11 -14.78
N CYS A 329 -21.38 -13.85 -14.17
CA CYS A 329 -21.11 -14.20 -12.78
C CYS A 329 -21.88 -13.30 -11.82
N TRP A 330 -22.62 -13.90 -10.89
CA TRP A 330 -23.41 -13.14 -9.92
C TRP A 330 -22.57 -12.31 -8.94
N ILE A 331 -21.30 -12.69 -8.71
CA ILE A 331 -20.35 -12.05 -7.78
C ILE A 331 -19.67 -10.83 -8.43
N CYS A 332 -18.95 -11.06 -9.53
CA CYS A 332 -18.15 -10.00 -10.16
C CYS A 332 -18.85 -9.29 -11.33
N LYS A 333 -20.04 -9.76 -11.72
CA LYS A 333 -20.84 -9.23 -12.84
C LYS A 333 -20.14 -9.26 -14.20
N LYS A 334 -19.14 -10.13 -14.37
CA LYS A 334 -18.43 -10.33 -15.65
C LYS A 334 -18.97 -11.55 -16.38
N PRO A 335 -18.89 -11.59 -17.74
CA PRO A 335 -19.36 -12.72 -18.52
C PRO A 335 -18.57 -14.01 -18.25
N PHE A 336 -19.20 -15.15 -18.50
CA PHE A 336 -18.52 -16.43 -18.59
C PHE A 336 -17.88 -16.58 -19.97
N ILE A 337 -16.55 -16.65 -20.00
CA ILE A 337 -15.78 -16.83 -21.23
C ILE A 337 -15.46 -18.31 -21.37
N LYS A 338 -15.57 -18.84 -22.60
CA LYS A 338 -15.10 -20.20 -22.88
C LYS A 338 -13.57 -20.25 -22.76
N PRO A 339 -13.00 -21.22 -22.02
CA PRO A 339 -11.55 -21.35 -21.93
C PRO A 339 -10.94 -21.62 -23.30
N SER A 340 -9.71 -21.13 -23.53
CA SER A 340 -8.97 -21.40 -24.76
C SER A 340 -8.63 -22.89 -24.90
N GLN A 341 -8.40 -23.36 -26.12
CA GLN A 341 -7.97 -24.75 -26.37
C GLN A 341 -6.69 -25.09 -25.62
N GLU A 342 -5.74 -24.16 -25.57
CA GLU A 342 -4.50 -24.31 -24.80
C GLU A 342 -4.75 -24.51 -23.29
N ALA A 343 -5.68 -23.75 -22.71
CA ALA A 343 -6.01 -23.89 -21.29
C ALA A 343 -6.72 -25.22 -21.00
N LEU A 344 -7.56 -25.68 -21.92
CA LEU A 344 -8.21 -27.00 -21.86
C LEU A 344 -7.19 -28.14 -21.95
N GLN A 345 -6.23 -28.05 -22.86
CA GLN A 345 -5.19 -29.06 -23.02
C GLN A 345 -4.31 -29.16 -21.78
N LYS A 346 -3.81 -28.02 -21.27
CA LYS A 346 -3.03 -27.97 -20.02
C LYS A 346 -3.79 -28.56 -18.83
N PHE A 347 -5.11 -28.37 -18.77
CA PHE A 347 -5.94 -28.97 -17.74
C PHE A 347 -6.04 -30.48 -17.86
N GLU A 348 -6.30 -31.03 -19.06
CA GLU A 348 -6.37 -32.48 -19.25
C GLU A 348 -5.02 -33.16 -18.98
N GLU A 349 -3.90 -32.56 -19.40
CA GLU A 349 -2.55 -33.05 -19.08
C GLU A 349 -2.27 -33.07 -17.57
N ALA A 350 -2.67 -32.01 -16.85
CA ALA A 350 -2.51 -31.95 -15.40
C ALA A 350 -3.43 -32.94 -14.67
N LYS A 351 -4.64 -33.17 -15.20
CA LYS A 351 -5.61 -34.14 -14.67
C LYS A 351 -5.12 -35.58 -14.87
N HIS A 352 -4.54 -35.89 -16.03
CA HIS A 352 -3.94 -37.20 -16.31
C HIS A 352 -2.82 -37.52 -15.32
N ARG A 353 -1.87 -36.58 -15.14
CA ARG A 353 -0.77 -36.73 -14.17
C ARG A 353 -1.27 -36.92 -12.74
N LEU A 354 -2.35 -36.24 -12.35
CA LEU A 354 -2.96 -36.44 -11.04
C LEU A 354 -3.60 -37.82 -10.87
N LEU A 355 -4.17 -38.39 -11.93
CA LEU A 355 -4.73 -39.76 -11.91
C LEU A 355 -3.61 -40.80 -11.80
N GLU A 356 -2.54 -40.66 -12.59
CA GLU A 356 -1.36 -41.54 -12.52
C GLU A 356 -0.78 -41.58 -11.09
N VAL A 357 -0.64 -40.42 -10.44
CA VAL A 357 -0.19 -40.35 -9.04
C VAL A 357 -1.13 -41.10 -8.11
N LYS A 358 -2.45 -40.93 -8.25
CA LYS A 358 -3.42 -41.62 -7.38
C LYS A 358 -3.38 -43.14 -7.57
N GLU A 359 -3.22 -43.59 -8.81
CA GLU A 359 -3.08 -45.02 -9.13
C GLU A 359 -1.76 -45.58 -8.58
N TRP A 360 -0.67 -44.82 -8.68
CA TRP A 360 0.61 -45.17 -8.08
C TRP A 360 0.52 -45.26 -6.55
N GLU A 361 -0.07 -44.27 -5.88
CA GLU A 361 -0.26 -44.25 -4.42
C GLU A 361 -1.12 -45.45 -3.96
N ALA A 362 -2.17 -45.77 -4.72
CA ALA A 362 -3.01 -46.94 -4.45
C ALA A 362 -2.26 -48.27 -4.62
N SER A 363 -1.26 -48.32 -5.51
CA SER A 363 -0.48 -49.53 -5.78
C SER A 363 0.67 -49.72 -4.79
N ILE A 364 1.32 -48.63 -4.37
CA ILE A 364 2.52 -48.65 -3.51
C ILE A 364 2.14 -48.56 -2.03
N GLY A 365 1.02 -47.93 -1.69
CA GLY A 365 0.60 -47.70 -0.30
C GLY A 365 1.37 -46.58 0.42
N GLU A 366 2.16 -45.79 -0.31
CA GLU A 366 2.91 -44.64 0.20
C GLU A 366 2.52 -43.35 -0.54
N ASP A 367 2.81 -42.19 0.08
CA ASP A 367 2.57 -40.88 -0.53
C ASP A 367 3.59 -40.60 -1.66
N HIS A 368 3.11 -40.16 -2.82
CA HIS A 368 3.99 -39.89 -3.97
C HIS A 368 4.90 -38.68 -3.68
N PRO A 369 6.21 -38.75 -3.97
CA PRO A 369 7.17 -37.67 -3.67
C PRO A 369 6.78 -36.30 -4.27
N GLU A 370 6.25 -36.31 -5.49
CA GLU A 370 5.78 -35.10 -6.18
C GLU A 370 4.30 -34.75 -5.96
N LYS A 371 3.57 -35.46 -5.08
CA LYS A 371 2.11 -35.28 -4.85
C LYS A 371 1.72 -33.81 -4.70
N LYS A 372 2.43 -33.07 -3.84
CA LYS A 372 2.14 -31.65 -3.57
C LYS A 372 2.32 -30.75 -4.80
N LYS A 373 3.33 -31.04 -5.62
CA LYS A 373 3.65 -30.29 -6.85
C LYS A 373 2.60 -30.56 -7.93
N ILE A 374 2.28 -31.82 -8.17
CA ILE A 374 1.27 -32.24 -9.16
C ILE A 374 -0.13 -31.73 -8.76
N GLN A 375 -0.49 -31.79 -7.47
CA GLN A 375 -1.70 -31.19 -6.95
C GLN A 375 -1.73 -29.65 -7.09
N LYS A 376 -0.57 -28.98 -7.05
CA LYS A 376 -0.47 -27.54 -7.29
C LYS A 376 -0.68 -27.24 -8.78
N GLU A 377 0.00 -27.94 -9.67
CA GLU A 377 -0.14 -27.79 -11.13
C GLU A 377 -1.60 -28.02 -11.59
N TYR A 378 -2.24 -29.07 -11.09
CA TYR A 378 -3.67 -29.32 -11.37
C TYR A 378 -4.57 -28.18 -10.88
N ARG A 379 -4.34 -27.65 -9.66
CA ARG A 379 -5.12 -26.53 -9.11
C ARG A 379 -4.95 -25.25 -9.92
N GLU A 380 -3.74 -24.98 -10.40
CA GLU A 380 -3.42 -23.82 -11.24
C GLU A 380 -4.08 -23.94 -12.62
N ALA A 381 -3.96 -25.10 -13.28
CA ALA A 381 -4.61 -25.37 -14.56
C ALA A 381 -6.15 -25.28 -14.45
N LEU A 382 -6.74 -25.84 -13.40
CA LEU A 382 -8.18 -25.74 -13.12
C LEU A 382 -8.62 -24.29 -12.88
N SER A 383 -7.81 -23.50 -12.16
CA SER A 383 -8.08 -22.08 -11.92
C SER A 383 -8.01 -21.26 -13.20
N ALA A 384 -7.11 -21.59 -14.12
CA ALA A 384 -6.94 -20.91 -15.40
C ALA A 384 -8.15 -21.08 -16.34
N LEU A 385 -8.88 -22.20 -16.22
CA LEU A 385 -10.14 -22.39 -16.95
C LEU A 385 -11.23 -21.40 -16.52
N ASN A 386 -11.15 -20.89 -15.29
CA ASN A 386 -12.11 -19.97 -14.67
C ASN A 386 -13.58 -20.34 -14.94
N ARG A 387 -13.87 -21.64 -14.84
CA ARG A 387 -15.13 -22.24 -15.26
C ARG A 387 -16.32 -21.67 -14.49
N LYS A 388 -17.49 -21.78 -15.11
CA LYS A 388 -18.78 -21.54 -14.46
C LYS A 388 -19.03 -22.63 -13.42
N VAL A 389 -19.28 -22.23 -12.18
CA VAL A 389 -19.59 -23.11 -11.04
C VAL A 389 -20.85 -22.63 -10.33
N LYS A 390 -21.51 -23.52 -9.58
CA LYS A 390 -22.63 -23.17 -8.72
C LYS A 390 -22.08 -22.72 -7.37
N ASP A 391 -22.36 -21.49 -6.98
CA ASP A 391 -22.04 -20.95 -5.65
C ASP A 391 -23.24 -21.11 -4.72
N HIS A 392 -22.96 -21.44 -3.47
CA HIS A 392 -23.98 -21.61 -2.44
C HIS A 392 -23.50 -21.07 -1.09
N ASP A 393 -24.46 -20.95 -0.18
CA ASP A 393 -24.21 -20.60 1.20
C ASP A 393 -23.65 -21.80 1.98
N HIS A 394 -22.45 -21.66 2.54
CA HIS A 394 -21.79 -22.74 3.29
C HIS A 394 -22.43 -23.01 4.66
N ILE A 395 -23.35 -22.16 5.12
CA ILE A 395 -24.02 -22.31 6.43
C ILE A 395 -25.39 -22.96 6.26
N ASN A 396 -26.20 -22.47 5.32
CA ASN A 396 -27.58 -22.97 5.13
C ASN A 396 -27.77 -23.81 3.85
N GLY A 397 -26.73 -23.97 3.03
CA GLY A 397 -26.76 -24.78 1.82
C GLY A 397 -27.39 -24.12 0.59
N LYS A 398 -28.12 -23.00 0.75
CA LYS A 398 -28.93 -22.42 -0.35
C LYS A 398 -28.06 -21.95 -1.50
N TYR A 399 -28.47 -22.33 -2.71
CA TYR A 399 -27.89 -21.82 -3.94
C TYR A 399 -28.02 -20.29 -4.04
N ARG A 400 -26.95 -19.63 -4.45
CA ARG A 400 -26.89 -18.15 -4.59
C ARG A 400 -26.82 -17.72 -6.03
N GLY A 401 -26.10 -18.47 -6.86
CA GLY A 401 -25.99 -18.15 -8.27
C GLY A 401 -24.81 -18.77 -8.99
N PRO A 402 -24.70 -18.51 -10.30
CA PRO A 402 -23.59 -18.95 -11.13
C PRO A 402 -22.38 -18.05 -10.90
N ALA A 403 -21.25 -18.62 -10.51
CA ALA A 403 -20.03 -17.91 -10.21
C ALA A 403 -18.87 -18.38 -11.09
N HIS A 404 -17.86 -17.53 -11.27
CA HIS A 404 -16.55 -18.02 -11.70
C HIS A 404 -15.93 -18.84 -10.58
N ASP A 405 -15.21 -19.92 -10.90
CA ASP A 405 -14.49 -20.74 -9.93
C ASP A 405 -13.60 -19.91 -9.00
N THR A 406 -12.89 -18.92 -9.58
CA THR A 406 -12.05 -17.99 -8.81
C THR A 406 -12.83 -17.04 -7.92
N CYS A 407 -14.03 -16.63 -8.34
CA CYS A 407 -14.91 -15.79 -7.52
C CYS A 407 -15.52 -16.60 -6.38
N ASN A 408 -16.01 -17.81 -6.65
CA ASN A 408 -16.57 -18.73 -5.66
C ASN A 408 -15.58 -19.01 -4.52
N LYS A 409 -14.30 -19.30 -4.87
CA LYS A 409 -13.23 -19.50 -3.89
C LYS A 409 -13.01 -18.31 -2.95
N LYS A 410 -13.30 -17.07 -3.39
CA LYS A 410 -13.16 -15.87 -2.54
C LYS A 410 -14.29 -15.70 -1.53
N LEU A 411 -15.44 -16.35 -1.77
CA LEU A 411 -16.62 -16.30 -0.89
C LEU A 411 -16.68 -17.51 0.05
N ARG A 412 -15.65 -18.37 0.04
CA ARG A 412 -15.59 -19.53 0.91
C ARG A 412 -15.59 -19.11 2.37
N ILE A 413 -16.48 -19.75 3.12
CA ILE A 413 -16.57 -19.66 4.57
C ILE A 413 -16.14 -21.03 5.07
N GLY A 414 -15.15 -21.07 5.96
CA GLY A 414 -14.67 -22.33 6.49
C GLY A 414 -13.70 -22.15 7.65
N SER A 415 -13.34 -23.28 8.25
CA SER A 415 -12.35 -23.38 9.32
C SER A 415 -11.03 -22.71 8.90
N PHE A 416 -10.50 -21.84 9.77
CA PHE A 416 -9.31 -20.99 9.57
C PHE A 416 -9.34 -20.04 8.37
N GLU A 417 -10.44 -20.01 7.60
CA GLU A 417 -10.68 -19.03 6.53
C GLU A 417 -11.51 -17.84 7.04
N THR A 418 -12.35 -18.04 8.06
CA THR A 418 -13.25 -17.04 8.63
C THR A 418 -12.86 -16.67 10.06
N LYS A 419 -12.45 -15.41 10.26
CA LYS A 419 -12.20 -14.88 11.60
C LYS A 419 -13.50 -14.61 12.33
N VAL A 420 -13.59 -14.97 13.61
CA VAL A 420 -14.75 -14.74 14.47
C VAL A 420 -14.66 -13.35 15.12
N PRO A 421 -15.62 -12.46 14.87
CA PRO A 421 -15.64 -11.13 15.47
C PRO A 421 -16.09 -11.21 16.94
N LEU A 422 -15.27 -10.62 17.81
CA LEU A 422 -15.57 -10.36 19.22
C LEU A 422 -15.91 -8.89 19.37
N ILE A 423 -17.17 -8.60 19.64
CA ILE A 423 -17.73 -7.26 19.63
C ILE A 423 -18.06 -6.85 21.07
N CYS A 424 -17.50 -5.74 21.51
CA CYS A 424 -17.89 -5.11 22.77
C CYS A 424 -18.16 -3.61 22.58
N HIS A 425 -18.74 -2.99 23.60
CA HIS A 425 -18.77 -1.54 23.68
C HIS A 425 -17.40 -1.04 24.13
N ASN A 426 -16.91 0.04 23.51
CA ASN A 426 -15.75 0.78 23.99
C ASN A 426 -14.43 -0.02 24.00
N PHE A 427 -14.28 -0.98 23.07
CA PHE A 427 -13.01 -1.66 22.82
C PHE A 427 -11.87 -0.66 22.55
N ARG A 428 -12.15 0.39 21.78
CA ARG A 428 -11.18 1.44 21.43
C ARG A 428 -10.70 2.24 22.65
N GLY A 429 -11.48 2.24 23.73
CA GLY A 429 -11.20 2.92 24.98
C GLY A 429 -10.61 1.97 26.03
N TYR A 430 -11.09 2.09 27.27
CA TYR A 430 -10.48 1.50 28.45
C TYR A 430 -10.54 -0.03 28.51
N ASP A 431 -11.58 -0.64 27.93
CA ASP A 431 -11.89 -2.06 28.15
C ASP A 431 -10.88 -2.99 27.45
N SER A 432 -10.25 -2.52 26.36
CA SER A 432 -9.15 -3.26 25.73
C SER A 432 -7.87 -3.30 26.58
N HIS A 433 -7.59 -2.30 27.42
CA HIS A 433 -6.34 -2.26 28.20
C HIS A 433 -6.21 -3.41 29.19
N SER A 434 -7.32 -3.79 29.84
CA SER A 434 -7.35 -4.92 30.76
C SER A 434 -7.13 -6.22 29.98
N LEU A 435 -7.82 -6.37 28.85
CA LEU A 435 -7.67 -7.52 27.96
C LEU A 435 -6.23 -7.68 27.47
N MET A 436 -5.55 -6.58 27.10
CA MET A 436 -4.16 -6.60 26.60
C MET A 436 -3.15 -7.23 27.57
N LYS A 437 -3.42 -7.21 28.88
CA LYS A 437 -2.55 -7.87 29.88
C LYS A 437 -2.57 -9.39 29.76
N VAL A 438 -3.67 -9.94 29.24
CA VAL A 438 -3.92 -11.39 29.14
C VAL A 438 -3.89 -11.84 27.68
N VAL A 439 -4.02 -10.92 26.72
CA VAL A 439 -3.83 -11.21 25.27
C VAL A 439 -2.42 -11.75 24.99
N SER A 440 -1.42 -11.37 25.80
CA SER A 440 -0.08 -11.97 25.74
C SER A 440 -0.03 -13.46 26.06
N LYS A 441 -1.08 -14.03 26.68
CA LYS A 441 -1.23 -15.48 26.89
C LYS A 441 -1.69 -16.20 25.61
N PHE A 442 -2.28 -15.50 24.65
CA PHE A 442 -2.50 -16.05 23.31
C PHE A 442 -1.17 -16.12 22.57
N THR A 443 -1.04 -17.06 21.64
CA THR A 443 0.21 -17.27 20.87
C THR A 443 0.68 -15.97 20.19
N VAL A 444 1.88 -15.51 20.58
CA VAL A 444 2.47 -14.22 20.20
C VAL A 444 2.65 -14.07 18.68
N ASP A 445 2.78 -15.18 17.95
CA ASP A 445 3.09 -15.20 16.52
C ASP A 445 1.94 -14.78 15.59
N LYS A 446 0.73 -14.52 16.13
CA LYS A 446 -0.47 -14.21 15.34
C LYS A 446 -1.24 -12.96 15.78
N LEU A 447 -0.57 -12.05 16.50
CA LEU A 447 -1.15 -10.77 16.88
C LEU A 447 -0.98 -9.74 15.76
N ASN A 448 -2.09 -9.21 15.24
CA ASN A 448 -2.07 -8.08 14.31
C ASN A 448 -3.04 -7.00 14.80
N CYS A 449 -2.66 -5.73 14.77
CA CYS A 449 -3.46 -4.66 15.33
C CYS A 449 -3.55 -3.47 14.37
N ILE A 450 -4.70 -2.80 14.38
CA ILE A 450 -4.90 -1.51 13.73
C ILE A 450 -4.92 -0.43 14.81
N PRO A 451 -3.75 0.14 15.19
CA PRO A 451 -3.68 1.20 16.17
C PRO A 451 -4.14 2.53 15.57
N GLU A 452 -4.75 3.37 16.40
CA GLU A 452 -4.98 4.78 16.08
C GLU A 452 -3.94 5.68 16.74
N ASN A 453 -3.55 5.34 17.96
CA ASN A 453 -2.43 5.91 18.68
C ASN A 453 -1.90 4.87 19.69
N ILE A 454 -0.90 5.24 20.48
CA ILE A 454 -0.22 4.34 21.44
C ILE A 454 -1.17 3.72 22.48
N GLY A 455 -2.32 4.34 22.75
CA GLY A 455 -3.28 3.85 23.75
C GLY A 455 -4.67 3.49 23.19
N LYS A 456 -4.90 3.56 21.88
CA LYS A 456 -6.22 3.28 21.28
C LYS A 456 -6.09 2.37 20.06
N TYR A 457 -6.87 1.32 20.04
CA TYR A 457 -6.87 0.29 19.01
C TYR A 457 -8.24 0.23 18.32
N LYS A 458 -8.28 0.29 16.98
CA LYS A 458 -9.54 0.19 16.21
C LYS A 458 -9.99 -1.26 16.07
N ALA A 459 -9.05 -2.15 15.88
CA ALA A 459 -9.29 -3.58 15.76
C ALA A 459 -8.04 -4.34 16.17
N MET A 460 -8.24 -5.57 16.66
CA MET A 460 -7.15 -6.47 16.99
C MET A 460 -7.49 -7.88 16.53
N ASP A 461 -6.58 -8.46 15.77
CA ASP A 461 -6.64 -9.85 15.36
C ASP A 461 -5.73 -10.66 16.27
N VAL A 462 -6.30 -11.68 16.91
CA VAL A 462 -5.59 -12.66 17.73
C VAL A 462 -5.96 -14.04 17.18
N ASP A 463 -5.05 -14.65 16.42
CA ASP A 463 -5.33 -15.89 15.68
C ASP A 463 -6.60 -15.81 14.80
N GLN A 464 -7.64 -16.61 15.09
CA GLN A 464 -8.92 -16.58 14.37
C GLN A 464 -9.93 -15.62 14.98
N LEU A 465 -9.57 -14.89 16.03
CA LEU A 465 -10.45 -13.93 16.68
C LEU A 465 -10.14 -12.52 16.18
N ARG A 466 -11.19 -11.72 16.02
CA ARG A 466 -11.09 -10.30 15.66
C ARG A 466 -11.87 -9.45 16.66
N PHE A 467 -11.17 -8.77 17.54
CA PHE A 467 -11.76 -7.83 18.48
C PHE A 467 -12.13 -6.52 17.78
N LEU A 468 -13.38 -6.11 17.99
CA LEU A 468 -13.99 -4.94 17.36
C LEU A 468 -14.73 -4.12 18.40
N ASP A 469 -14.69 -2.80 18.21
CA ASP A 469 -15.64 -1.91 18.84
C ASP A 469 -16.98 -1.98 18.08
N SER A 470 -18.07 -1.80 18.81
CA SER A 470 -19.43 -1.75 18.24
C SER A 470 -19.78 -0.38 17.65
N PHE A 471 -19.01 0.67 17.95
CA PHE A 471 -19.23 2.05 17.49
C PHE A 471 -18.37 2.51 16.31
#